data_AF-A0A7W0NUN6-F1
#
_entry.id   AF-A0A7W0NUN6-F1
#
_cell.length_a   1.000
_cell.length_b   1.000
_cell.length_c   1.000
_cell.angle_alpha   90.00
_cell.angle_beta   90.00
_cell.angle_gamma   90.00
#
_symmetry.space_group_name_H-M   'P 1'
#
loop_
_entity.id
_entity.type
_entity.pdbx_description
1 polymer ?
#
loop_
_entity_poly.entity_id
_entity_poly.type
_entity_poly.pdbx_seq_one_letter_code
_entity_poly.pdbx_strand_id
1 'polypeptide(L)'
;ITRDIPNIGENMLRDLDESGIIRIGAQVKPGSILVGKVTPKGETQLTAEEKLLRAIFGEKAGDVKDASLTCPPGIDGTVVDVQVFTRKGQDKDERSLDIEGMEEDDLRRDLEDEIRILQEQRDERIYELFDGRKLTKDLTDGKDIRIKKGETLSREALREIDVKVLRKAEVSAGSIDITAEVKEYEQRTDRQINILSDIYEEKITKLKQGDELPPGVIKMVKVFVAMKRKLSVGDKMAGRHGNKGVIARILPEEDMPYLPDGTPVEIVLNPLGVPSRMNVGQILETHLGWAARVLGLHFATPVFDGASEKEIKKYIGDANGVYDELKLPPSVGLSGKTRLYDGLTGEQFEQKVTVGYIYMLKLSHLVDDKIHARSIGPYSLITQQPLGGKAQFGGQRFGEMEVWALEAYGAAHILHELLTCKSDDVAGRSKIYETIVKGVSNFEPGIPESFNVLVRELQSLCLDVELITEDEIDPEEVAAGVDAIVGVD
;
A
#
# COMPACT_ATOMS: atom_id res chain seq x y z
N ILE A 1 -21.68 -13.96 -7.79
CA ILE A 1 -21.28 -13.29 -6.53
C ILE A 1 -22.56 -13.27 -5.70
N THR A 2 -22.50 -13.66 -4.44
CA THR A 2 -23.69 -13.79 -3.58
C THR A 2 -23.30 -13.76 -2.12
N ARG A 3 -24.21 -13.33 -1.26
CA ARG A 3 -24.10 -13.39 0.20
C ARG A 3 -24.34 -14.80 0.76
N ASP A 4 -25.02 -15.66 0.01
CA ASP A 4 -25.32 -17.04 0.41
C ASP A 4 -24.08 -17.94 0.22
N ILE A 5 -23.26 -18.04 1.26
CA ILE A 5 -21.99 -18.77 1.25
C ILE A 5 -22.11 -19.98 2.18
N PRO A 6 -21.84 -21.22 1.71
CA PRO A 6 -22.02 -22.43 2.52
C PRO A 6 -21.04 -22.46 3.70
N ASN A 7 -21.52 -22.95 4.85
CA ASN A 7 -20.72 -23.21 6.06
C ASN A 7 -20.05 -21.97 6.70
N ILE A 8 -20.58 -20.77 6.45
CA ILE A 8 -20.10 -19.53 7.07
C ILE A 8 -21.11 -19.01 8.09
N GLY A 9 -20.63 -18.68 9.30
CA GLY A 9 -21.49 -18.14 10.35
C GLY A 9 -21.95 -16.70 10.07
N GLU A 10 -23.15 -16.33 10.52
CA GLU A 10 -23.75 -15.01 10.26
C GLU A 10 -22.88 -13.82 10.67
N ASN A 11 -22.06 -13.98 11.72
CA ASN A 11 -21.13 -12.95 12.17
C ASN A 11 -20.13 -12.50 11.09
N MET A 12 -19.70 -13.42 10.22
CA MET A 12 -18.77 -13.12 9.12
C MET A 12 -19.47 -12.47 7.92
N LEU A 13 -20.81 -12.63 7.83
CA LEU A 13 -21.65 -12.06 6.77
C LEU A 13 -22.23 -10.69 7.16
N ARG A 14 -21.92 -10.18 8.36
CA ARG A 14 -22.51 -8.94 8.90
C ARG A 14 -22.13 -7.71 8.10
N ASP A 15 -20.90 -7.66 7.58
CA ASP A 15 -20.38 -6.52 6.84
C ASP A 15 -20.60 -6.62 5.32
N LEU A 16 -21.19 -7.74 4.85
CA LEU A 16 -21.57 -7.92 3.46
C LEU A 16 -22.99 -7.40 3.21
N ASP A 17 -23.17 -6.71 2.09
CA ASP A 17 -24.47 -6.33 1.57
C ASP A 17 -25.24 -7.54 1.00
N GLU A 18 -26.46 -7.29 0.52
CA GLU A 18 -27.33 -8.33 -0.07
C GLU A 18 -26.73 -8.97 -1.33
N SER A 19 -25.91 -8.21 -2.07
CA SER A 19 -25.15 -8.71 -3.23
C SER A 19 -23.92 -9.54 -2.82
N GLY A 20 -23.56 -9.59 -1.54
CA GLY A 20 -22.38 -10.29 -1.03
C GLY A 20 -21.07 -9.50 -1.15
N ILE A 21 -21.13 -8.17 -1.24
CA ILE A 21 -19.98 -7.28 -1.33
C ILE A 21 -19.83 -6.51 -0.01
N ILE A 22 -18.59 -6.30 0.45
CA ILE A 22 -18.34 -5.57 1.68
C ILE A 22 -18.73 -4.08 1.57
N ARG A 23 -19.33 -3.56 2.64
CA ARG A 23 -19.68 -2.12 2.73
C ARG A 23 -18.45 -1.22 2.86
N ILE A 24 -18.54 -0.03 2.26
CA ILE A 24 -17.55 1.04 2.44
C ILE A 24 -17.58 1.51 3.90
N GLY A 25 -16.41 1.72 4.49
CA GLY A 25 -16.24 2.08 5.91
C GLY A 25 -16.17 0.90 6.88
N ALA A 26 -16.32 -0.35 6.41
CA ALA A 26 -16.14 -1.52 7.26
C ALA A 26 -14.67 -1.68 7.69
N GLN A 27 -14.45 -2.04 8.96
CA GLN A 27 -13.14 -2.45 9.46
C GLN A 27 -12.92 -3.93 9.16
N VAL A 28 -11.82 -4.24 8.48
CA VAL A 28 -11.50 -5.60 8.04
C VAL A 28 -10.23 -6.09 8.70
N LYS A 29 -10.27 -7.35 9.13
CA LYS A 29 -9.13 -8.08 9.67
C LYS A 29 -8.74 -9.24 8.75
N PRO A 30 -7.53 -9.79 8.89
CA PRO A 30 -7.15 -11.02 8.18
C PRO A 30 -8.23 -12.10 8.27
N GLY A 31 -8.63 -12.67 7.12
CA GLY A 31 -9.68 -13.68 7.03
C GLY A 31 -11.12 -13.15 6.93
N SER A 32 -11.35 -11.84 7.06
CA SER A 32 -12.66 -11.24 6.79
C SER A 32 -13.04 -11.42 5.32
N ILE A 33 -14.31 -11.69 5.02
CA ILE A 33 -14.78 -11.85 3.64
C ILE A 33 -15.00 -10.46 3.04
N LEU A 34 -14.33 -10.18 1.92
CA LEU A 34 -14.49 -8.92 1.19
C LEU A 34 -15.55 -9.05 0.09
N VAL A 35 -15.57 -10.19 -0.59
CA VAL A 35 -16.53 -10.48 -1.67
C VAL A 35 -16.94 -11.95 -1.61
N GLY A 36 -18.21 -12.20 -1.39
CA GLY A 36 -18.85 -13.51 -1.42
C GLY A 36 -18.90 -14.08 -2.83
N LYS A 37 -18.23 -15.22 -3.05
CA LYS A 37 -18.20 -15.90 -4.34
C LYS A 37 -18.36 -17.39 -4.13
N VAL A 38 -19.40 -17.95 -4.75
CA VAL A 38 -19.61 -19.39 -4.83
C VAL A 38 -19.31 -19.90 -6.23
N THR A 39 -18.77 -21.10 -6.31
CA THR A 39 -18.53 -21.81 -7.58
C THR A 39 -19.26 -23.14 -7.55
N PRO A 40 -19.92 -23.56 -8.64
CA PRO A 40 -20.56 -24.87 -8.70
C PRO A 40 -19.50 -25.95 -8.47
N LYS A 41 -19.80 -26.89 -7.59
CA LYS A 41 -18.97 -28.05 -7.30
C LYS A 41 -19.49 -29.21 -8.15
N GLY A 42 -18.60 -29.90 -8.87
CA GLY A 42 -18.96 -31.14 -9.56
C GLY A 42 -19.36 -32.24 -8.58
N GLU A 43 -20.05 -33.27 -9.09
CA GLU A 43 -20.38 -34.45 -8.29
C GLU A 43 -19.09 -35.09 -7.77
N THR A 44 -18.97 -35.16 -6.44
CA THR A 44 -17.82 -35.77 -5.76
C THR A 44 -18.27 -37.09 -5.15
N GLN A 45 -17.57 -38.18 -5.44
CA GLN A 45 -17.80 -39.46 -4.78
C GLN A 45 -17.28 -39.37 -3.35
N LEU A 46 -18.21 -39.34 -2.38
CA LEU A 46 -17.91 -39.31 -0.96
C LEU A 46 -17.43 -40.68 -0.47
N THR A 47 -16.57 -40.70 0.55
CA THR A 47 -16.15 -41.94 1.21
C THR A 47 -17.30 -42.55 2.02
N ALA A 48 -17.15 -43.81 2.47
CA ALA A 48 -18.18 -44.48 3.27
C ALA A 48 -18.43 -43.76 4.60
N GLU A 49 -17.38 -43.24 5.22
CA GLU A 49 -17.41 -42.49 6.48
C GLU A 49 -18.13 -41.14 6.31
N GLU A 50 -17.83 -40.40 5.24
CA GLU A 50 -18.49 -39.14 4.92
C GLU A 50 -19.99 -39.34 4.62
N LYS A 51 -20.33 -40.42 3.91
CA LYS A 51 -21.73 -40.80 3.66
C LYS A 51 -22.47 -41.10 4.96
N LEU A 52 -21.84 -41.84 5.87
CA LEU A 52 -22.42 -42.15 7.18
C LEU A 52 -22.63 -40.89 8.02
N LEU A 53 -21.63 -40.00 8.09
CA LEU A 53 -21.75 -38.73 8.81
C LEU A 53 -22.90 -37.88 8.28
N ARG A 54 -23.03 -37.74 6.96
CA ARG A 54 -24.15 -37.01 6.37
C ARG A 54 -25.50 -37.66 6.62
N ALA A 55 -25.57 -38.99 6.62
CA ALA A 55 -26.79 -39.71 6.97
C ALA A 55 -27.20 -39.49 8.43
N ILE A 56 -26.23 -39.38 9.35
CA ILE A 56 -26.48 -39.12 10.78
C ILE A 56 -26.92 -37.67 11.00
N PHE A 57 -26.23 -36.69 10.42
CA PHE A 57 -26.50 -35.26 10.64
C PHE A 57 -27.55 -34.67 9.70
N GLY A 58 -27.98 -35.40 8.67
CA GLY A 58 -28.97 -34.94 7.70
C GLY A 58 -28.49 -33.78 6.80
N GLU A 59 -27.19 -33.48 6.80
CA GLU A 59 -26.62 -32.42 5.98
C GLU A 59 -26.63 -32.81 4.49
N LYS A 60 -27.36 -32.04 3.68
CA LYS A 60 -27.34 -32.19 2.22
C LYS A 60 -25.96 -31.82 1.68
N ALA A 61 -25.53 -32.50 0.61
CA ALA A 61 -24.36 -32.09 -0.13
C ALA A 61 -24.57 -30.66 -0.64
N GLY A 62 -23.69 -29.73 -0.28
CA GLY A 62 -23.63 -28.44 -0.95
C GLY A 62 -23.14 -28.64 -2.38
N ASP A 63 -23.97 -28.27 -3.36
CA ASP A 63 -23.62 -28.27 -4.79
C ASP A 63 -22.69 -27.12 -5.17
N VAL A 64 -22.31 -26.29 -4.18
CA VAL A 64 -21.47 -25.12 -4.34
C VAL A 64 -20.28 -25.17 -3.38
N LYS A 65 -19.15 -24.66 -3.86
CA LYS A 65 -17.93 -24.45 -3.10
C LYS A 65 -17.71 -22.96 -2.89
N ASP A 66 -17.28 -22.60 -1.69
CA ASP A 66 -16.79 -21.26 -1.39
C ASP A 66 -15.49 -20.94 -2.14
N ALA A 67 -15.49 -19.85 -2.89
CA ALA A 67 -14.37 -19.27 -3.61
C ALA A 67 -14.29 -17.75 -3.36
N SER A 68 -14.78 -17.31 -2.19
CA SER A 68 -14.86 -15.91 -1.78
C SER A 68 -13.48 -15.26 -1.66
N LEU A 69 -13.45 -13.95 -1.93
CA LEU A 69 -12.26 -13.14 -1.71
C LEU A 69 -12.18 -12.79 -0.22
N THR A 70 -11.12 -13.24 0.43
CA THR A 70 -10.84 -12.93 1.85
C THR A 70 -9.71 -11.91 1.98
N CYS A 71 -9.75 -11.15 3.07
CA CYS A 71 -8.69 -10.22 3.41
C CYS A 71 -7.40 -11.00 3.69
N PRO A 72 -6.30 -10.73 2.95
CA PRO A 72 -5.08 -11.49 3.09
C PRO A 72 -4.43 -11.26 4.47
N PRO A 73 -3.58 -12.21 4.93
CA PRO A 73 -2.90 -12.08 6.20
C PRO A 73 -1.98 -10.85 6.25
N GLY A 74 -2.00 -10.14 7.39
CA GLY A 74 -1.21 -8.94 7.62
C GLY A 74 -1.85 -7.62 7.16
N ILE A 75 -3.04 -7.66 6.55
CA ILE A 75 -3.82 -6.46 6.27
C ILE A 75 -4.89 -6.30 7.35
N ASP A 76 -4.83 -5.16 8.05
CA ASP A 76 -5.84 -4.69 9.00
C ASP A 76 -6.12 -3.22 8.67
N GLY A 77 -7.37 -2.90 8.34
CA GLY A 77 -7.70 -1.60 7.79
C GLY A 77 -9.18 -1.35 7.59
N THR A 78 -9.49 -0.26 6.92
CA THR A 78 -10.87 0.15 6.60
C THR A 78 -11.06 0.12 5.09
N VAL A 79 -12.19 -0.41 4.64
CA VAL A 79 -12.58 -0.34 3.23
C VAL A 79 -12.88 1.11 2.89
N VAL A 80 -12.14 1.67 1.94
CA VAL A 80 -12.31 3.07 1.50
C VAL A 80 -13.18 3.15 0.26
N ASP A 81 -13.02 2.19 -0.65
CA ASP A 81 -13.70 2.23 -1.94
C ASP A 81 -13.95 0.81 -2.46
N VAL A 82 -15.01 0.66 -3.25
CA VAL A 82 -15.42 -0.59 -3.89
C VAL A 82 -15.88 -0.29 -5.31
N GLN A 83 -15.17 -0.84 -6.29
CA GLN A 83 -15.48 -0.70 -7.70
C GLN A 83 -16.00 -2.01 -8.25
N VAL A 84 -17.08 -1.93 -9.03
CA VAL A 84 -17.77 -3.10 -9.56
C VAL A 84 -17.87 -2.98 -11.09
N PHE A 85 -17.14 -3.83 -11.78
CA PHE A 85 -17.13 -3.90 -13.24
C PHE A 85 -18.02 -5.04 -13.72
N THR A 86 -18.96 -4.74 -14.60
CA THR A 86 -19.93 -5.71 -15.13
C THR A 86 -19.79 -5.80 -16.65
N ARG A 87 -19.72 -7.03 -17.18
CA ARG A 87 -19.61 -7.24 -18.62
C ARG A 87 -20.85 -6.70 -19.36
N LYS A 88 -20.64 -6.06 -20.51
CA LYS A 88 -21.69 -5.63 -21.43
C LYS A 88 -22.70 -6.75 -21.73
N GLY A 89 -23.99 -6.47 -21.57
CA GLY A 89 -25.10 -7.37 -21.90
C GLY A 89 -25.50 -8.37 -20.80
N GLN A 90 -24.94 -8.26 -19.59
CA GLN A 90 -25.47 -8.94 -18.41
C GLN A 90 -26.32 -8.01 -17.54
N ASP A 91 -27.26 -8.61 -16.82
CA ASP A 91 -28.07 -7.91 -15.82
C ASP A 91 -27.16 -7.42 -14.68
N LYS A 92 -27.41 -6.18 -14.24
CA LYS A 92 -26.65 -5.54 -13.17
C LYS A 92 -27.32 -5.86 -11.83
N ASP A 93 -26.50 -6.21 -10.84
CA ASP A 93 -26.97 -6.41 -9.46
C ASP A 93 -27.39 -5.06 -8.84
N GLU A 94 -28.24 -5.09 -7.81
CA GLU A 94 -28.70 -3.88 -7.10
C GLU A 94 -27.53 -2.99 -6.67
N ARG A 95 -26.48 -3.58 -6.10
CA ARG A 95 -25.27 -2.83 -5.70
C ARG A 95 -24.56 -2.16 -6.88
N SER A 96 -24.55 -2.79 -8.05
CA SER A 96 -23.95 -2.19 -9.25
C SER A 96 -24.77 -0.99 -9.72
N LEU A 97 -26.10 -1.09 -9.68
CA LEU A 97 -27.00 0.01 -10.05
C LEU A 97 -26.88 1.17 -9.06
N ASP A 98 -26.76 0.88 -7.76
CA ASP A 98 -26.56 1.90 -6.73
C ASP A 98 -25.25 2.69 -6.95
N ILE A 99 -24.14 1.98 -7.22
CA ILE A 99 -22.83 2.61 -7.44
C ILE A 99 -22.87 3.47 -8.71
N GLU A 100 -23.41 2.93 -9.81
CA GLU A 100 -23.54 3.70 -11.06
C GLU A 100 -24.45 4.93 -10.89
N GLY A 101 -25.52 4.81 -10.12
CA GLY A 101 -26.42 5.92 -9.79
C GLY A 101 -25.70 7.00 -8.99
N MET A 102 -24.93 6.62 -7.97
CA MET A 102 -24.12 7.56 -7.18
C MET A 102 -23.07 8.27 -8.06
N GLU A 103 -22.37 7.54 -8.92
CA GLU A 103 -21.38 8.11 -9.84
C GLU A 103 -22.02 9.03 -10.89
N GLU A 104 -23.22 8.69 -11.39
CA GLU A 104 -23.99 9.57 -12.28
C GLU A 104 -24.41 10.87 -11.57
N ASP A 105 -24.87 10.78 -10.33
CA ASP A 105 -25.26 11.95 -9.52
C ASP A 105 -24.06 12.82 -9.13
N ASP A 106 -22.89 12.24 -8.88
CA ASP A 106 -21.65 12.97 -8.66
C ASP A 106 -21.23 13.72 -9.94
N LEU A 107 -21.22 13.05 -11.10
CA LEU A 107 -20.91 13.68 -12.39
C LEU A 107 -21.87 14.82 -12.74
N ARG A 108 -23.16 14.70 -12.41
CA ARG A 108 -24.14 15.77 -12.62
C ARG A 108 -23.89 16.96 -11.72
N ARG A 109 -23.55 16.73 -10.45
CA ARG A 109 -23.18 17.80 -9.50
C ARG A 109 -21.90 18.52 -9.94
N ASP A 110 -20.88 17.78 -10.36
CA ASP A 110 -19.64 18.36 -10.89
C ASP A 110 -19.92 19.23 -12.13
N LEU A 111 -20.78 18.76 -13.05
CA LEU A 111 -21.20 19.54 -14.21
C LEU A 111 -21.92 20.83 -13.80
N GLU A 112 -22.86 20.76 -12.86
CA GLU A 112 -23.58 21.94 -12.36
C GLU A 112 -22.63 22.95 -11.69
N ASP A 113 -21.67 22.47 -10.91
CA ASP A 113 -20.65 23.31 -10.27
C ASP A 113 -19.71 23.96 -11.29
N GLU A 114 -19.25 23.22 -12.31
CA GLU A 114 -18.42 23.79 -13.38
C GLU A 114 -19.19 24.81 -14.23
N ILE A 115 -20.46 24.55 -14.55
CA ILE A 115 -21.33 25.53 -15.23
C ILE A 115 -21.49 26.79 -14.38
N ARG A 116 -21.71 26.63 -13.06
CA ARG A 116 -21.82 27.78 -12.14
C ARG A 116 -20.54 28.60 -12.14
N ILE A 117 -19.37 27.97 -12.03
CA ILE A 117 -18.06 28.66 -12.05
C ILE A 117 -17.85 29.40 -13.37
N LEU A 118 -18.21 28.80 -14.51
CA LEU A 118 -18.10 29.44 -15.82
C LEU A 118 -19.03 30.65 -15.95
N GLN A 119 -20.25 30.56 -15.40
CA GLN A 119 -21.20 31.67 -15.37
C GLN A 119 -20.72 32.80 -14.45
N GLU A 120 -20.20 32.48 -13.27
CA GLU A 120 -19.61 33.45 -12.33
C GLU A 120 -18.39 34.16 -12.96
N GLN A 121 -17.49 33.42 -13.61
CA GLN A 121 -16.34 34.00 -14.31
C GLN A 121 -16.78 34.90 -15.47
N ARG A 122 -17.80 34.49 -16.24
CA ARG A 122 -18.39 35.33 -17.28
C ARG A 122 -18.91 36.63 -16.67
N ASP A 123 -19.66 36.54 -15.58
CA ASP A 123 -20.30 37.68 -14.94
C ASP A 123 -19.25 38.63 -14.34
N GLU A 124 -18.20 38.12 -13.71
CA GLU A 124 -17.06 38.93 -13.25
C GLU A 124 -16.36 39.66 -14.39
N ARG A 125 -16.10 38.99 -15.52
CA ARG A 125 -15.50 39.62 -16.70
C ARG A 125 -16.40 40.69 -17.28
N ILE A 126 -17.70 40.45 -17.30
CA ILE A 126 -18.67 41.46 -17.74
C ILE A 126 -18.65 42.65 -16.76
N TYR A 127 -18.66 42.42 -15.44
CA TYR A 127 -18.59 43.50 -14.46
C TYR A 127 -17.31 44.34 -14.58
N GLU A 128 -16.14 43.73 -14.87
CA GLU A 128 -14.89 44.46 -15.14
C GLU A 128 -14.99 45.43 -16.34
N LEU A 129 -15.76 45.08 -17.38
CA LEU A 129 -15.96 45.94 -18.54
C LEU A 129 -16.80 47.19 -18.22
N PHE A 130 -17.69 47.08 -17.22
CA PHE A 130 -18.60 48.15 -16.78
C PHE A 130 -18.06 48.97 -15.60
N ASP A 131 -17.07 48.46 -14.86
CA ASP A 131 -16.46 49.11 -13.70
C ASP A 131 -15.82 50.46 -14.05
N GLY A 132 -16.16 51.51 -13.29
CA GLY A 132 -15.62 52.86 -13.48
C GLY A 132 -16.17 53.66 -14.67
N ARG A 133 -17.11 53.12 -15.45
CA ARG A 133 -17.73 53.84 -16.59
C ARG A 133 -19.09 54.45 -16.22
N LYS A 134 -19.50 55.50 -16.95
CA LYS A 134 -20.76 56.24 -16.72
C LYS A 134 -21.86 55.82 -17.69
N LEU A 135 -23.08 55.65 -17.17
CA LEU A 135 -24.27 55.34 -17.98
C LEU A 135 -24.77 56.56 -18.78
N THR A 136 -25.09 56.36 -20.06
CA THR A 136 -25.66 57.40 -20.94
C THR A 136 -27.19 57.43 -20.91
N LYS A 137 -27.84 56.35 -20.47
CA LYS A 137 -29.29 56.22 -20.24
C LYS A 137 -29.56 55.58 -18.88
N ASP A 138 -30.74 55.85 -18.33
CA ASP A 138 -31.20 55.22 -17.08
C ASP A 138 -31.29 53.71 -17.26
N LEU A 139 -30.73 52.94 -16.33
CA LEU A 139 -30.80 51.48 -16.34
C LEU A 139 -32.07 51.04 -15.60
N THR A 140 -33.01 50.47 -16.33
CA THR A 140 -34.30 50.00 -15.79
C THR A 140 -34.37 48.48 -15.74
N ASP A 141 -34.79 47.96 -14.59
CA ASP A 141 -35.12 46.55 -14.40
C ASP A 141 -36.65 46.45 -14.21
N GLY A 142 -37.36 46.11 -15.28
CA GLY A 142 -38.82 46.17 -15.30
C GLY A 142 -39.37 47.60 -15.19
N LYS A 143 -40.09 47.91 -14.10
CA LYS A 143 -40.67 49.24 -13.82
C LYS A 143 -39.80 50.11 -12.91
N ASP A 144 -38.74 49.57 -12.32
CA ASP A 144 -37.90 50.27 -11.36
C ASP A 144 -36.57 50.72 -12.01
N ILE A 145 -36.19 51.98 -11.77
CA ILE A 145 -34.93 52.56 -12.21
C ILE A 145 -33.87 52.17 -11.17
N ARG A 146 -32.93 51.28 -11.53
CA ARG A 146 -31.88 50.85 -10.61
C ARG A 146 -30.71 51.83 -10.53
N ILE A 147 -30.34 52.45 -11.66
CA ILE A 147 -29.25 53.44 -11.71
C ILE A 147 -29.62 54.59 -12.64
N LYS A 148 -29.41 55.83 -12.18
CA LYS A 148 -29.71 57.05 -12.94
C LYS A 148 -28.58 57.43 -13.91
N LYS A 149 -28.94 58.10 -14.99
CA LYS A 149 -28.03 58.62 -16.02
C LYS A 149 -26.90 59.47 -15.40
N GLY A 150 -25.66 59.15 -15.76
CA GLY A 150 -24.46 59.89 -15.35
C GLY A 150 -23.77 59.40 -14.06
N GLU A 151 -24.36 58.43 -13.36
CA GLU A 151 -23.78 57.80 -12.17
C GLU A 151 -22.66 56.81 -12.56
N THR A 152 -21.62 56.74 -11.74
CA THR A 152 -20.47 55.83 -11.95
C THR A 152 -20.81 54.46 -11.41
N LEU A 153 -20.67 53.42 -12.23
CA LEU A 153 -20.91 52.04 -11.84
C LEU A 153 -19.80 51.58 -10.89
N SER A 154 -20.16 51.28 -9.64
CA SER A 154 -19.27 50.66 -8.65
C SER A 154 -19.42 49.14 -8.66
N ARG A 155 -18.35 48.41 -8.32
CA ARG A 155 -18.33 46.94 -8.23
C ARG A 155 -19.45 46.35 -7.36
N GLU A 156 -19.87 47.03 -6.30
CA GLU A 156 -20.93 46.57 -5.40
C GLU A 156 -22.31 46.67 -6.04
N ALA A 157 -22.60 47.78 -6.73
CA ALA A 157 -23.87 47.98 -7.43
C ALA A 157 -24.03 47.06 -8.65
N LEU A 158 -22.91 46.67 -9.28
CA LEU A 158 -22.91 45.76 -10.43
C LEU A 158 -23.26 44.31 -10.04
N ARG A 159 -22.83 43.84 -8.86
CA ARG A 159 -23.11 42.48 -8.37
C ARG A 159 -24.58 42.22 -8.03
N GLU A 160 -25.36 43.26 -7.72
CA GLU A 160 -26.79 43.15 -7.43
C GLU A 160 -27.68 43.15 -8.69
N ILE A 161 -27.08 43.36 -9.87
CA ILE A 161 -27.79 43.49 -11.14
C ILE A 161 -27.55 42.25 -12.00
N ASP A 162 -28.63 41.62 -12.43
CA ASP A 162 -28.59 40.52 -13.38
C ASP A 162 -27.95 40.97 -14.71
N VAL A 163 -27.05 40.13 -15.23
CA VAL A 163 -26.34 40.37 -16.51
C VAL A 163 -27.31 40.60 -17.69
N LYS A 164 -28.51 40.02 -17.63
CA LYS A 164 -29.60 40.25 -18.61
C LYS A 164 -30.06 41.70 -18.68
N VAL A 165 -29.96 42.46 -17.59
CA VAL A 165 -30.30 43.88 -17.49
C VAL A 165 -29.12 44.74 -17.94
N LEU A 166 -27.89 44.35 -17.60
CA LEU A 166 -26.65 45.01 -18.05
C LEU A 166 -26.46 44.98 -19.56
N ARG A 167 -27.04 43.99 -20.25
CA ARG A 167 -27.09 43.93 -21.72
C ARG A 167 -27.79 45.16 -22.36
N LYS A 168 -28.70 45.81 -21.65
CA LYS A 168 -29.42 47.01 -22.12
C LYS A 168 -28.71 48.32 -21.71
N ALA A 169 -27.61 48.24 -20.97
CA ALA A 169 -26.86 49.39 -20.49
C ALA A 169 -26.06 50.03 -21.62
N GLU A 170 -26.35 51.27 -21.96
CA GLU A 170 -25.50 52.10 -22.83
C GLU A 170 -24.54 52.92 -21.95
N VAL A 171 -23.24 52.85 -22.26
CA VAL A 171 -22.16 53.43 -21.45
C VAL A 171 -21.34 54.41 -22.29
N SER A 172 -20.78 55.45 -21.67
CA SER A 172 -19.95 56.44 -22.36
C SER A 172 -18.74 55.77 -23.04
N ALA A 173 -18.69 55.84 -24.37
CA ALA A 173 -17.72 55.16 -25.22
C ALA A 173 -16.29 55.71 -25.08
N GLY A 174 -15.36 54.85 -24.71
CA GLY A 174 -13.95 54.98 -25.02
C GLY A 174 -13.55 53.80 -25.92
N SER A 175 -13.33 54.06 -27.21
CA SER A 175 -12.76 53.20 -28.28
C SER A 175 -13.18 51.72 -28.44
N ILE A 176 -14.01 51.16 -27.57
CA ILE A 176 -14.35 49.72 -27.49
C ILE A 176 -15.87 49.59 -27.52
N ASP A 177 -16.39 48.75 -28.42
CA ASP A 177 -17.81 48.40 -28.48
C ASP A 177 -18.13 47.34 -27.41
N ILE A 178 -18.51 47.81 -26.23
CA ILE A 178 -18.81 46.97 -25.05
C ILE A 178 -19.93 45.97 -25.36
N THR A 179 -20.91 46.36 -26.18
CA THR A 179 -22.06 45.51 -26.52
C THR A 179 -21.63 44.31 -27.37
N ALA A 180 -20.65 44.53 -28.26
CA ALA A 180 -20.06 43.47 -29.07
C ALA A 180 -19.22 42.52 -28.22
N GLU A 181 -18.38 43.03 -27.32
CA GLU A 181 -17.56 42.20 -26.43
C GLU A 181 -18.41 41.40 -25.44
N VAL A 182 -19.43 41.99 -24.81
CA VAL A 182 -20.34 41.25 -23.91
C VAL A 182 -21.03 40.11 -24.65
N LYS A 183 -21.49 40.34 -25.88
CA LYS A 183 -22.10 39.30 -26.72
C LYS A 183 -21.09 38.22 -27.10
N GLU A 184 -19.82 38.57 -27.31
CA GLU A 184 -18.74 37.61 -27.58
C GLU A 184 -18.45 36.75 -26.35
N TYR A 185 -18.37 37.34 -25.15
CA TYR A 185 -18.19 36.60 -23.90
C TYR A 185 -19.37 35.66 -23.61
N GLU A 186 -20.62 36.11 -23.79
CA GLU A 186 -21.80 35.24 -23.69
C GLU A 186 -21.73 34.07 -24.67
N GLN A 187 -21.48 34.33 -25.96
CA GLN A 187 -21.38 33.28 -26.97
C GLN A 187 -20.23 32.31 -26.72
N ARG A 188 -19.11 32.79 -26.18
CA ARG A 188 -17.96 31.96 -25.81
C ARG A 188 -18.29 31.06 -24.62
N THR A 189 -18.92 31.61 -23.59
CA THR A 189 -19.34 30.84 -22.41
C THR A 189 -20.40 29.81 -22.77
N ASP A 190 -21.41 30.16 -23.57
CA ASP A 190 -22.44 29.20 -24.03
C ASP A 190 -21.82 28.05 -24.84
N ARG A 191 -20.85 28.35 -25.72
CA ARG A 191 -20.10 27.30 -26.44
C ARG A 191 -19.33 26.40 -25.48
N GLN A 192 -18.68 26.97 -24.45
CA GLN A 192 -17.96 26.20 -23.44
C GLN A 192 -18.91 25.32 -22.63
N ILE A 193 -20.06 25.83 -22.21
CA ILE A 193 -21.09 25.07 -21.49
C ILE A 193 -21.62 23.92 -22.34
N ASN A 194 -21.88 24.14 -23.63
CA ASN A 194 -22.34 23.08 -24.53
C ASN A 194 -21.29 21.98 -24.69
N ILE A 195 -20.03 22.35 -24.97
CA ILE A 195 -18.93 21.39 -25.09
C ILE A 195 -18.77 20.61 -23.78
N LEU A 196 -18.88 21.29 -22.63
CA LEU A 196 -18.78 20.66 -21.33
C LEU A 196 -19.91 19.66 -21.11
N SER A 197 -21.15 20.07 -21.38
CA SER A 197 -22.33 19.21 -21.27
C SER A 197 -22.21 17.97 -22.14
N ASP A 198 -21.77 18.12 -23.41
CA ASP A 198 -21.52 17.00 -24.33
C ASP A 198 -20.47 16.02 -23.78
N ILE A 199 -19.37 16.53 -23.19
CA ILE A 199 -18.33 15.70 -22.58
C ILE A 199 -18.88 14.91 -21.38
N TYR A 200 -19.67 15.54 -20.51
CA TYR A 200 -20.25 14.85 -19.36
C TYR A 200 -21.33 13.85 -19.77
N GLU A 201 -22.14 14.17 -20.78
CA GLU A 201 -23.11 13.23 -21.34
C GLU A 201 -22.40 12.02 -21.97
N GLU A 202 -21.27 12.22 -22.66
CA GLU A 202 -20.44 11.12 -23.15
C GLU A 202 -19.87 10.26 -22.00
N LYS A 203 -19.41 10.89 -20.91
CA LYS A 203 -18.95 10.17 -19.70
C LYS A 203 -20.07 9.32 -19.08
N ILE A 204 -21.26 9.88 -18.89
CA ILE A 204 -22.43 9.17 -18.36
C ILE A 204 -22.83 8.02 -19.29
N THR A 205 -22.78 8.24 -20.61
CA THR A 205 -23.08 7.21 -21.60
C THR A 205 -22.07 6.06 -21.53
N LYS A 206 -20.78 6.37 -21.41
CA LYS A 206 -19.71 5.38 -21.23
C LYS A 206 -19.90 4.55 -19.96
N LEU A 207 -20.27 5.21 -18.85
CA LEU A 207 -20.56 4.55 -17.58
C LEU A 207 -21.73 3.55 -17.72
N LYS A 208 -22.78 3.91 -18.47
CA LYS A 208 -23.92 3.02 -18.73
C LYS A 208 -23.58 1.85 -19.68
N GLN A 209 -22.66 2.06 -20.62
CA GLN A 209 -22.36 1.11 -21.71
C GLN A 209 -21.66 -0.18 -21.23
N GLY A 210 -21.25 -0.25 -19.95
CA GLY A 210 -20.63 -1.42 -19.31
C GLY A 210 -19.19 -1.65 -19.74
N ASP A 211 -18.48 -2.51 -18.99
CA ASP A 211 -17.03 -2.67 -19.12
C ASP A 211 -16.62 -3.81 -20.04
N GLU A 212 -15.46 -3.66 -20.66
CA GLU A 212 -14.79 -4.72 -21.42
C GLU A 212 -13.92 -5.56 -20.50
N LEU A 213 -14.46 -6.70 -20.08
CA LEU A 213 -13.78 -7.66 -19.23
C LEU A 213 -13.10 -8.77 -20.04
N PRO A 214 -11.99 -9.36 -19.54
CA PRO A 214 -11.33 -10.51 -20.17
C PRO A 214 -12.30 -11.66 -20.46
N PRO A 215 -12.05 -12.48 -21.50
CA PRO A 215 -12.93 -13.59 -21.86
C PRO A 215 -13.15 -14.53 -20.67
N GLY A 216 -14.39 -15.02 -20.52
CA GLY A 216 -14.80 -15.82 -19.35
C GLY A 216 -15.07 -15.06 -18.04
N VAL A 217 -14.64 -13.79 -17.89
CA VAL A 217 -14.95 -12.98 -16.70
C VAL A 217 -16.28 -12.28 -16.84
N ILE A 218 -17.25 -12.68 -16.02
CA ILE A 218 -18.60 -12.13 -15.98
C ILE A 218 -18.63 -10.77 -15.27
N LYS A 219 -18.04 -10.71 -14.07
CA LYS A 219 -18.06 -9.56 -13.17
C LYS A 219 -16.72 -9.51 -12.42
N MET A 220 -16.19 -8.32 -12.21
CA MET A 220 -14.96 -8.07 -11.45
C MET A 220 -15.24 -7.06 -10.35
N VAL A 221 -14.87 -7.37 -9.12
CA VAL A 221 -15.01 -6.45 -7.98
C VAL A 221 -13.62 -6.14 -7.44
N LYS A 222 -13.31 -4.84 -7.31
CA LYS A 222 -12.08 -4.36 -6.68
C LYS A 222 -12.46 -3.68 -5.37
N VAL A 223 -11.79 -4.09 -4.29
CA VAL A 223 -11.98 -3.52 -2.95
C VAL A 223 -10.69 -2.84 -2.53
N PHE A 224 -10.76 -1.55 -2.22
CA PHE A 224 -9.65 -0.76 -1.76
C PHE A 224 -9.67 -0.68 -0.23
N VAL A 225 -8.64 -1.20 0.41
CA VAL A 225 -8.48 -1.18 1.86
C VAL A 225 -7.35 -0.22 2.21
N ALA A 226 -7.67 0.82 2.99
CA ALA A 226 -6.65 1.67 3.58
C ALA A 226 -6.28 1.17 4.97
N MET A 227 -4.98 1.05 5.21
CA MET A 227 -4.44 0.67 6.50
C MET A 227 -3.50 1.75 7.03
N LYS A 228 -3.59 2.03 8.34
CA LYS A 228 -2.67 2.92 9.03
C LYS A 228 -1.58 2.09 9.70
N ARG A 229 -0.37 2.11 9.12
CA ARG A 229 0.78 1.39 9.67
C ARG A 229 1.59 2.29 10.59
N LYS A 230 1.60 1.95 11.88
CA LYS A 230 2.47 2.60 12.87
C LYS A 230 3.91 2.14 12.69
N LEU A 231 4.85 2.86 13.30
CA LEU A 231 6.25 2.48 13.35
C LEU A 231 6.42 1.33 14.34
N SER A 232 7.07 0.25 13.92
CA SER A 232 7.26 -0.96 14.73
C SER A 232 8.72 -1.41 14.73
N VAL A 233 9.05 -2.28 15.69
CA VAL A 233 10.36 -2.93 15.75
C VAL A 233 10.56 -3.78 14.51
N GLY A 234 11.69 -3.61 13.81
CA GLY A 234 11.98 -4.24 12.54
C GLY A 234 11.77 -3.35 11.31
N ASP A 235 11.07 -2.22 11.46
CA ASP A 235 10.94 -1.24 10.37
C ASP A 235 12.28 -0.60 10.02
N LYS A 236 12.47 -0.29 8.74
CA LYS A 236 13.72 0.30 8.24
C LYS A 236 13.63 1.82 8.14
N MET A 237 14.57 2.49 8.81
CA MET A 237 14.73 3.94 8.79
C MET A 237 16.04 4.32 8.10
N ALA A 238 16.10 5.52 7.54
CA ALA A 238 17.32 6.06 6.94
C ALA A 238 17.42 7.57 7.10
N GLY A 239 18.63 8.08 7.33
CA GLY A 239 18.93 9.49 7.13
C GLY A 239 19.32 9.78 5.67
N ARG A 240 19.41 11.07 5.33
CA ARG A 240 19.80 11.53 3.98
C ARG A 240 21.25 11.21 3.62
N HIS A 241 22.09 10.94 4.62
CA HIS A 241 23.53 10.66 4.47
C HIS A 241 23.85 9.16 4.30
N GLY A 242 22.88 8.36 3.86
CA GLY A 242 23.05 6.92 3.61
C GLY A 242 23.17 6.06 4.89
N ASN A 243 23.00 6.66 6.08
CA ASN A 243 22.88 5.95 7.34
C ASN A 243 21.53 5.22 7.40
N LYS A 244 21.56 3.90 7.18
CA LYS A 244 20.38 3.03 7.26
C LYS A 244 20.43 2.24 8.56
N GLY A 245 19.28 2.10 9.21
CA GLY A 245 19.11 1.34 10.43
C GLY A 245 17.76 0.62 10.46
N VAL A 246 17.68 -0.40 11.29
CA VAL A 246 16.42 -1.07 11.64
C VAL A 246 16.09 -0.68 13.07
N ILE A 247 14.83 -0.38 13.36
CA ILE A 247 14.39 -0.07 14.71
C ILE A 247 14.49 -1.35 15.54
N ALA A 248 15.39 -1.35 16.53
CA ALA A 248 15.61 -2.52 17.40
C ALA A 248 14.66 -2.55 18.60
N ARG A 249 14.34 -1.37 19.15
CA ARG A 249 13.47 -1.24 20.33
C ARG A 249 12.79 0.13 20.31
N ILE A 250 11.57 0.18 20.82
CA ILE A 250 10.84 1.42 21.13
C ILE A 250 10.78 1.49 22.65
N LEU A 251 11.35 2.53 23.23
CA LEU A 251 11.40 2.74 24.67
C LEU A 251 10.34 3.76 25.11
N PRO A 252 9.83 3.67 26.35
CA PRO A 252 9.10 4.75 26.99
C PRO A 252 9.96 6.02 27.09
N GLU A 253 9.31 7.17 27.23
CA GLU A 253 10.00 8.48 27.26
C GLU A 253 10.88 8.63 28.51
N GLU A 254 10.46 8.04 29.63
CA GLU A 254 11.17 8.04 30.91
C GLU A 254 12.48 7.24 30.90
N ASP A 255 12.60 6.25 30.01
CA ASP A 255 13.81 5.42 29.88
C ASP A 255 14.85 6.09 28.94
N MET A 256 14.45 7.13 28.20
CA MET A 256 15.31 7.77 27.22
C MET A 256 16.33 8.69 27.91
N PRO A 257 17.58 8.76 27.39
CA PRO A 257 18.52 9.77 27.82
C PRO A 257 17.93 11.17 27.69
N TYR A 258 18.13 12.02 28.70
CA TYR A 258 17.56 13.36 28.70
C TYR A 258 18.64 14.44 28.88
N LEU A 259 18.33 15.62 28.37
CA LEU A 259 19.14 16.82 28.43
C LEU A 259 19.07 17.47 29.84
N PRO A 260 19.99 18.39 30.18
CA PRO A 260 19.98 19.03 31.49
C PRO A 260 18.72 19.84 31.81
N ASP A 261 17.95 20.24 30.78
CA ASP A 261 16.66 20.91 30.88
C ASP A 261 15.49 19.94 31.12
N GLY A 262 15.75 18.62 31.12
CA GLY A 262 14.75 17.56 31.27
C GLY A 262 14.20 17.04 29.93
N THR A 263 14.58 17.62 28.79
CA THR A 263 14.05 17.20 27.49
C THR A 263 14.64 15.82 27.09
N PRO A 264 13.82 14.78 26.86
CA PRO A 264 14.31 13.48 26.44
C PRO A 264 14.70 13.47 24.95
N VAL A 265 15.64 12.61 24.59
CA VAL A 265 16.00 12.39 23.18
C VAL A 265 15.00 11.43 22.51
N GLU A 266 14.71 11.65 21.22
CA GLU A 266 13.74 10.81 20.49
C GLU A 266 14.37 9.56 19.85
N ILE A 267 15.61 9.67 19.36
CA ILE A 267 16.32 8.61 18.64
C ILE A 267 17.77 8.55 19.10
N VAL A 268 18.24 7.35 19.45
CA VAL A 268 19.65 7.08 19.76
C VAL A 268 20.30 6.38 18.58
N LEU A 269 21.34 6.99 18.01
CA LEU A 269 22.11 6.42 16.90
C LEU A 269 23.49 5.97 17.36
N ASN A 270 23.97 4.85 16.82
CA ASN A 270 25.29 4.32 17.14
C ASN A 270 26.40 5.18 16.46
N PRO A 271 27.32 5.79 17.23
CA PRO A 271 28.38 6.64 16.67
C PRO A 271 29.41 5.86 15.85
N LEU A 272 29.58 4.56 16.08
CA LEU A 272 30.57 3.73 15.37
C LEU A 272 30.30 3.62 13.86
N GLY A 273 29.06 3.84 13.45
CA GLY A 273 28.67 3.82 12.04
C GLY A 273 29.20 4.99 11.21
N VAL A 274 29.58 6.10 11.86
CA VAL A 274 30.00 7.32 11.15
C VAL A 274 31.44 7.23 10.65
N PRO A 275 32.45 6.86 11.48
CA PRO A 275 33.84 6.79 11.02
C PRO A 275 34.05 5.75 9.91
N SER A 276 33.45 4.56 10.05
CA SER A 276 33.62 3.46 9.09
C SER A 276 33.02 3.78 7.70
N ARG A 277 31.95 4.58 7.65
CA ARG A 277 31.26 4.95 6.40
C ARG A 277 31.66 6.32 5.86
N MET A 278 32.47 7.07 6.60
CA MET A 278 32.95 8.42 6.26
C MET A 278 31.83 9.42 5.92
N ASN A 279 30.63 9.24 6.45
CA ASN A 279 29.47 10.10 6.20
C ASN A 279 29.32 11.18 7.29
N VAL A 280 30.34 12.03 7.40
CA VAL A 280 30.46 13.09 8.42
C VAL A 280 29.35 14.15 8.29
N GLY A 281 28.76 14.31 7.10
CA GLY A 281 27.67 15.25 6.85
C GLY A 281 26.49 15.10 7.83
N GLN A 282 26.21 13.88 8.32
CA GLN A 282 25.14 13.67 9.31
C GLN A 282 25.40 14.38 10.64
N ILE A 283 26.68 14.51 11.04
CA ILE A 283 27.07 15.24 12.26
C ILE A 283 26.88 16.73 12.04
N LEU A 284 27.28 17.24 10.87
CA LEU A 284 27.10 18.66 10.52
C LEU A 284 25.61 19.02 10.45
N GLU A 285 24.79 18.15 9.87
CA GLU A 285 23.33 18.27 9.86
C GLU A 285 22.77 18.31 11.29
N THR A 286 23.21 17.38 12.14
CA THR A 286 22.77 17.30 13.55
C THR A 286 23.08 18.60 14.30
N HIS A 287 24.28 19.14 14.14
CA HIS A 287 24.72 20.39 14.77
C HIS A 287 23.93 21.61 14.26
N LEU A 288 23.77 21.75 12.94
CA LEU A 288 23.03 22.86 12.35
C LEU A 288 21.53 22.76 12.68
N GLY A 289 20.98 21.54 12.67
CA GLY A 289 19.59 21.26 13.01
C GLY A 289 19.25 21.62 14.45
N TRP A 290 20.21 21.45 15.38
CA TRP A 290 20.07 21.96 16.75
C TRP A 290 19.87 23.47 16.77
N ALA A 291 20.79 24.23 16.15
CA ALA A 291 20.69 25.68 16.10
C ALA A 291 19.40 26.15 15.39
N ALA A 292 18.99 25.45 14.32
CA ALA A 292 17.76 25.71 13.59
C ALA A 292 16.52 25.61 14.50
N ARG A 293 16.42 24.54 15.28
CA ARG A 293 15.29 24.30 16.17
C ARG A 293 15.16 25.38 17.24
N VAL A 294 16.28 25.75 17.86
CA VAL A 294 16.31 26.72 18.96
C VAL A 294 16.01 28.13 18.47
N LEU A 295 16.57 28.53 17.33
CA LEU A 295 16.36 29.85 16.74
C LEU A 295 15.03 29.97 15.97
N GLY A 296 14.31 28.86 15.75
CA GLY A 296 13.10 28.83 14.93
C GLY A 296 13.36 29.10 13.44
N LEU A 297 14.57 28.81 12.95
CA LEU A 297 15.00 29.08 11.58
C LEU A 297 14.94 27.81 10.72
N HIS A 298 14.73 28.01 9.42
CA HIS A 298 14.84 26.95 8.42
C HIS A 298 16.08 27.20 7.57
N PHE A 299 16.96 26.20 7.46
CA PHE A 299 18.17 26.29 6.65
C PHE A 299 18.01 25.51 5.35
N ALA A 300 18.38 26.14 4.24
CA ALA A 300 18.62 25.47 2.97
C ALA A 300 20.11 25.64 2.64
N THR A 301 20.86 24.53 2.62
CA THR A 301 22.28 24.53 2.26
C THR A 301 22.47 23.95 0.86
N PRO A 302 22.99 24.71 -0.11
CA PRO A 302 23.38 24.18 -1.42
C PRO A 302 24.34 23.00 -1.30
N VAL A 303 24.30 22.08 -2.28
CA VAL A 303 25.08 20.82 -2.25
C VAL A 303 26.59 21.05 -2.27
N PHE A 304 27.06 22.09 -2.97
CA PHE A 304 28.49 22.40 -3.15
C PHE A 304 28.93 23.74 -2.55
N ASP A 305 27.99 24.52 -2.01
CA ASP A 305 28.23 25.81 -1.36
C ASP A 305 27.42 25.88 -0.06
N GLY A 306 27.69 24.90 0.81
CA GLY A 306 26.97 24.72 2.07
C GLY A 306 27.56 25.53 3.22
N ALA A 307 26.86 25.54 4.36
CA ALA A 307 27.32 26.21 5.56
C ALA A 307 28.69 25.66 6.02
N SER A 308 29.62 26.56 6.27
CA SER A 308 30.95 26.24 6.81
C SER A 308 30.86 25.90 8.31
N GLU A 309 31.85 25.16 8.81
CA GLU A 309 31.91 24.81 10.24
C GLU A 309 31.92 26.05 11.16
N LYS A 310 32.55 27.14 10.71
CA LYS A 310 32.60 28.41 11.46
C LYS A 310 31.21 29.04 11.58
N GLU A 311 30.42 29.00 10.51
CA GLU A 311 29.04 29.50 10.53
C GLU A 311 28.15 28.63 11.41
N ILE A 312 28.28 27.29 11.32
CA ILE A 312 27.53 26.38 12.21
C ILE A 312 27.85 26.67 13.67
N LYS A 313 29.12 26.84 14.03
CA LYS A 313 29.52 27.21 15.41
C LYS A 313 28.99 28.57 15.84
N LYS A 314 28.91 29.54 14.93
CA LYS A 314 28.29 30.85 15.20
C LYS A 314 26.82 30.68 15.52
N TYR A 315 26.05 29.95 14.70
CA TYR A 315 24.63 29.71 14.95
C TYR A 315 24.38 28.91 16.24
N ILE A 316 25.26 27.98 16.61
CA ILE A 316 25.19 27.30 17.93
C ILE A 316 25.42 28.31 19.06
N GLY A 317 26.37 29.23 18.90
CA GLY A 317 26.61 30.32 19.86
C GLY A 317 25.37 31.21 20.03
N ASP A 318 24.76 31.62 18.92
CA ASP A 318 23.53 32.42 18.91
C ASP A 318 22.37 31.67 19.59
N ALA A 319 22.23 30.37 19.31
CA ALA A 319 21.24 29.49 19.95
C ALA A 319 21.47 29.35 21.47
N ASN A 320 22.72 29.30 21.93
CA ASN A 320 23.03 29.29 23.36
C ASN A 320 22.67 30.61 24.04
N GLY A 321 22.80 31.75 23.33
CA GLY A 321 22.33 33.04 23.84
C GLY A 321 20.84 33.03 24.18
N VAL A 322 20.02 32.35 23.37
CA VAL A 322 18.58 32.17 23.66
C VAL A 322 18.35 31.33 24.92
N TYR A 323 19.14 30.28 25.15
CA TYR A 323 19.07 29.50 26.40
C TYR A 323 19.42 30.34 27.63
N ASP A 324 20.44 31.19 27.51
CA ASP A 324 20.86 32.10 28.58
C ASP A 324 19.76 33.14 28.88
N GLU A 325 19.11 33.69 27.85
CA GLU A 325 17.95 34.60 28.00
C GLU A 325 16.78 33.92 28.72
N LEU A 326 16.51 32.65 28.39
CA LEU A 326 15.47 31.84 29.00
C LEU A 326 15.84 31.27 30.38
N LYS A 327 17.07 31.52 30.86
CA LYS A 327 17.64 30.96 32.12
C LYS A 327 17.57 29.43 32.17
N LEU A 328 17.66 28.78 31.00
CA LEU A 328 17.74 27.33 30.89
C LEU A 328 19.19 26.88 31.10
N PRO A 329 19.41 25.64 31.57
CA PRO A 329 20.76 25.10 31.67
C PRO A 329 21.41 25.04 30.27
N PRO A 330 22.74 25.23 30.18
CA PRO A 330 23.44 25.29 28.90
C PRO A 330 23.23 24.00 28.12
N SER A 331 22.61 24.11 26.95
CA SER A 331 22.13 22.94 26.22
C SER A 331 23.19 22.26 25.40
N VAL A 332 23.91 22.95 24.52
CA VAL A 332 24.93 22.33 23.65
C VAL A 332 26.17 23.21 23.59
N GLY A 333 27.34 22.64 23.87
CA GLY A 333 28.60 23.38 23.76
C GLY A 333 28.92 23.75 22.30
N LEU A 334 29.88 24.66 22.08
CA LEU A 334 30.37 25.02 20.74
C LEU A 334 30.90 23.82 19.92
N SER A 335 31.18 22.69 20.58
CA SER A 335 31.55 21.43 19.93
C SER A 335 30.35 20.60 19.42
N GLY A 336 29.11 21.07 19.61
CA GLY A 336 27.90 20.31 19.30
C GLY A 336 27.60 19.19 20.30
N LYS A 337 28.29 19.18 21.45
CA LYS A 337 28.16 18.13 22.48
C LYS A 337 27.61 18.67 23.80
N THR A 338 26.86 17.83 24.51
CA THR A 338 26.28 18.14 25.81
C THR A 338 26.36 16.98 26.79
N ARG A 339 26.10 17.26 28.07
CA ARG A 339 25.95 16.24 29.10
C ARG A 339 24.53 15.69 29.00
N LEU A 340 24.41 14.37 28.94
CA LEU A 340 23.13 13.69 29.05
C LEU A 340 23.06 13.00 30.41
N TYR A 341 21.84 12.70 30.84
CA TYR A 341 21.54 11.88 32.00
C TYR A 341 20.79 10.63 31.54
N ASP A 342 21.06 9.51 32.19
CA ASP A 342 20.37 8.25 31.94
C ASP A 342 18.96 8.29 32.53
N GLY A 343 17.94 7.97 31.73
CA GLY A 343 16.53 7.97 32.17
C GLY A 343 16.24 6.93 33.25
N LEU A 344 16.96 5.81 33.25
CA LEU A 344 16.73 4.71 34.20
C LEU A 344 17.34 4.98 35.58
N THR A 345 18.57 5.49 35.61
CA THR A 345 19.33 5.68 36.86
C THR A 345 19.32 7.13 37.35
N GLY A 346 19.09 8.09 36.46
CA GLY A 346 19.27 9.52 36.71
C GLY A 346 20.75 9.94 36.78
N GLU A 347 21.69 9.02 36.57
CA GLU A 347 23.11 9.31 36.62
C GLU A 347 23.56 10.04 35.34
N GLN A 348 24.53 10.93 35.50
CA GLN A 348 25.09 11.67 34.38
C GLN A 348 26.06 10.78 33.59
N PHE A 349 25.95 10.75 32.25
CA PHE A 349 26.94 10.07 31.42
C PHE A 349 28.35 10.68 31.61
N GLU A 350 29.37 9.82 31.60
CA GLU A 350 30.78 10.20 31.83
C GLU A 350 31.30 11.19 30.76
N GLN A 351 30.94 10.94 29.49
CA GLN A 351 31.38 11.75 28.36
C GLN A 351 30.23 12.59 27.79
N LYS A 352 30.57 13.76 27.26
CA LYS A 352 29.61 14.58 26.51
C LYS A 352 29.25 13.91 25.19
N VAL A 353 27.96 13.86 24.88
CA VAL A 353 27.38 13.22 23.69
C VAL A 353 26.94 14.29 22.69
N THR A 354 27.05 13.99 21.40
CA THR A 354 26.51 14.86 20.34
C THR A 354 24.99 14.74 20.32
N VAL A 355 24.29 15.86 20.47
CA VAL A 355 22.83 15.94 20.43
C VAL A 355 22.44 17.00 19.41
N GLY A 356 21.37 16.75 18.67
CA GLY A 356 20.87 17.66 17.66
C GLY A 356 19.71 17.07 16.87
N TYR A 357 19.27 17.78 15.84
CA TYR A 357 18.18 17.35 14.99
C TYR A 357 18.71 16.87 13.64
N ILE A 358 18.38 15.64 13.29
CA ILE A 358 18.72 15.02 12.00
C ILE A 358 17.42 14.64 11.28
N TYR A 359 17.37 14.84 9.97
CA TYR A 359 16.20 14.49 9.19
C TYR A 359 16.19 12.98 8.86
N MET A 360 15.22 12.26 9.43
CA MET A 360 15.06 10.82 9.28
C MET A 360 13.84 10.48 8.41
N LEU A 361 14.00 9.46 7.57
CA LEU A 361 12.99 8.94 6.65
C LEU A 361 12.60 7.51 7.03
N LYS A 362 11.30 7.23 7.00
CA LYS A 362 10.78 5.86 7.04
C LYS A 362 10.79 5.27 5.62
N LEU A 363 11.47 4.14 5.44
CA LEU A 363 11.50 3.47 4.14
C LEU A 363 10.27 2.57 3.99
N SER A 364 9.89 2.28 2.74
CA SER A 364 8.83 1.31 2.40
C SER A 364 9.17 -0.14 2.76
N HIS A 365 10.35 -0.40 3.32
CA HIS A 365 10.76 -1.71 3.81
C HIS A 365 10.21 -1.96 5.22
N LEU A 366 8.94 -2.33 5.29
CA LEU A 366 8.23 -2.59 6.53
C LEU A 366 8.39 -4.04 6.97
N VAL A 367 8.42 -4.27 8.28
CA VAL A 367 8.61 -5.62 8.83
C VAL A 367 7.41 -6.52 8.55
N ASP A 368 6.19 -5.99 8.67
CA ASP A 368 4.94 -6.74 8.48
C ASP A 368 4.82 -7.34 7.06
N ASP A 369 5.38 -6.65 6.07
CA ASP A 369 5.42 -7.15 4.69
C ASP A 369 6.42 -8.29 4.52
N LYS A 370 7.46 -8.34 5.35
CA LYS A 370 8.55 -9.32 5.28
C LYS A 370 8.34 -10.55 6.15
N ILE A 371 7.55 -10.45 7.21
CA ILE A 371 7.22 -11.61 8.03
C ILE A 371 6.45 -12.61 7.16
N HIS A 372 6.95 -13.83 7.11
CA HIS A 372 6.35 -14.96 6.41
C HIS A 372 6.71 -16.25 7.15
N ALA A 373 5.69 -17.01 7.50
CA ALA A 373 5.83 -18.30 8.16
C ALA A 373 4.88 -19.29 7.50
N ARG A 374 5.36 -20.51 7.31
CA ARG A 374 4.62 -21.61 6.72
C ARG A 374 4.80 -22.86 7.58
N SER A 375 3.71 -23.53 7.90
CA SER A 375 3.71 -24.91 8.38
C SER A 375 3.48 -25.85 7.20
N ILE A 376 2.24 -25.90 6.72
CA ILE A 376 1.80 -26.65 5.53
C ILE A 376 1.14 -25.67 4.57
N GLY A 377 1.22 -25.94 3.27
CA GLY A 377 0.65 -25.07 2.25
C GLY A 377 0.48 -25.80 0.94
N PRO A 378 0.16 -25.08 -0.15
CA PRO A 378 0.06 -25.67 -1.46
C PRO A 378 1.42 -26.17 -1.96
N TYR A 379 1.34 -27.15 -2.85
CA TYR A 379 2.48 -27.81 -3.49
C TYR A 379 2.37 -27.68 -5.00
N SER A 380 3.53 -27.70 -5.67
CA SER A 380 3.63 -27.76 -7.12
C SER A 380 3.02 -29.04 -7.67
N LEU A 381 2.29 -28.95 -8.78
CA LEU A 381 1.70 -30.13 -9.42
C LEU A 381 2.76 -31.05 -10.02
N ILE A 382 3.88 -30.49 -10.50
CA ILE A 382 4.92 -31.22 -11.21
C ILE A 382 5.92 -31.80 -10.21
N THR A 383 6.58 -30.95 -9.45
CA THR A 383 7.69 -31.35 -8.57
C THR A 383 7.24 -31.79 -7.18
N GLN A 384 5.95 -31.66 -6.84
CA GLN A 384 5.40 -31.91 -5.50
C GLN A 384 6.05 -31.10 -4.36
N GLN A 385 6.93 -30.15 -4.67
CA GLN A 385 7.58 -29.27 -3.70
C GLN A 385 6.64 -28.16 -3.22
N PRO A 386 6.87 -27.61 -2.00
CA PRO A 386 6.25 -26.37 -1.55
C PRO A 386 6.31 -25.27 -2.61
N LEU A 387 5.19 -24.60 -2.89
CA LEU A 387 5.20 -23.44 -3.78
C LEU A 387 6.14 -22.33 -3.27
N GLY A 388 6.56 -21.43 -4.14
CA GLY A 388 7.43 -20.31 -3.80
C GLY A 388 6.66 -19.02 -3.49
N GLY A 389 7.19 -18.22 -2.57
CA GLY A 389 6.73 -16.85 -2.32
C GLY A 389 5.54 -16.71 -1.36
N LYS A 390 5.48 -15.55 -0.68
CA LYS A 390 4.49 -15.24 0.36
C LYS A 390 3.05 -15.28 -0.14
N ALA A 391 2.80 -14.82 -1.37
CA ALA A 391 1.45 -14.74 -1.95
C ALA A 391 0.79 -16.13 -2.12
N GLN A 392 1.60 -17.18 -2.32
CA GLN A 392 1.12 -18.56 -2.47
C GLN A 392 1.29 -19.36 -1.17
N PHE A 393 1.55 -18.69 -0.05
CA PHE A 393 1.90 -19.34 1.21
C PHE A 393 3.07 -20.33 1.05
N GLY A 394 4.10 -19.88 0.32
CA GLY A 394 5.21 -20.70 -0.14
C GLY A 394 6.24 -21.06 0.93
N GLY A 395 7.06 -22.07 0.67
CA GLY A 395 8.18 -22.47 1.54
C GLY A 395 9.42 -21.60 1.33
N GLN A 396 10.33 -21.63 2.30
CA GLN A 396 11.68 -21.11 2.14
C GLN A 396 12.50 -22.07 1.28
N ARG A 397 13.34 -21.51 0.41
CA ARG A 397 14.27 -22.30 -0.38
C ARG A 397 15.43 -22.72 0.51
N PHE A 398 15.62 -24.03 0.64
CA PHE A 398 16.82 -24.63 1.21
C PHE A 398 17.71 -25.06 0.05
N GLY A 399 18.83 -24.35 -0.15
CA GLY A 399 19.72 -24.53 -1.28
C GLY A 399 20.94 -25.38 -0.95
N GLU A 400 21.79 -25.52 -1.96
CA GLU A 400 23.03 -26.30 -1.88
C GLU A 400 23.98 -25.81 -0.78
N MET A 401 24.14 -24.49 -0.62
CA MET A 401 25.01 -23.94 0.43
C MET A 401 24.50 -24.26 1.84
N GLU A 402 23.18 -24.29 2.03
CA GLU A 402 22.60 -24.68 3.32
C GLU A 402 22.70 -26.19 3.57
N VAL A 403 22.63 -27.02 2.52
CA VAL A 403 22.91 -28.47 2.60
C VAL A 403 24.33 -28.71 3.08
N TRP A 404 25.34 -28.09 2.45
CA TRP A 404 26.75 -28.22 2.85
C TRP A 404 26.97 -27.81 4.31
N ALA A 405 26.25 -26.78 4.78
CA ALA A 405 26.33 -26.37 6.16
C ALA A 405 25.89 -27.50 7.11
N LEU A 406 24.79 -28.20 6.82
CA LEU A 406 24.32 -29.33 7.64
C LEU A 406 25.23 -30.56 7.53
N GLU A 407 25.77 -30.83 6.34
CA GLU A 407 26.75 -31.90 6.12
C GLU A 407 28.01 -31.69 6.96
N ALA A 408 28.52 -30.45 7.03
CA ALA A 408 29.68 -30.10 7.84
C ALA A 408 29.48 -30.35 9.34
N TYR A 409 28.24 -30.23 9.83
CA TYR A 409 27.89 -30.57 11.21
C TYR A 409 27.60 -32.06 11.44
N GLY A 410 27.55 -32.88 10.37
CA GLY A 410 27.12 -34.29 10.46
C GLY A 410 25.64 -34.45 10.81
N ALA A 411 24.81 -33.45 10.53
CA ALA A 411 23.39 -33.43 10.89
C ALA A 411 22.51 -34.23 9.90
N ALA A 412 22.86 -35.50 9.69
CA ALA A 412 22.27 -36.36 8.66
C ALA A 412 20.75 -36.49 8.76
N HIS A 413 20.19 -36.67 9.96
CA HIS A 413 18.73 -36.80 10.15
C HIS A 413 17.97 -35.51 9.81
N ILE A 414 18.52 -34.34 10.15
CA ILE A 414 17.90 -33.05 9.86
C ILE A 414 17.91 -32.81 8.35
N LEU A 415 19.05 -33.09 7.70
CA LEU A 415 19.18 -32.97 6.26
C LEU A 415 18.21 -33.92 5.54
N HIS A 416 18.15 -35.17 5.98
CA HIS A 416 17.26 -36.18 5.39
C HIS A 416 15.79 -35.76 5.48
N GLU A 417 15.34 -35.25 6.64
CA GLU A 417 13.98 -34.72 6.81
C GLU A 417 13.68 -33.52 5.90
N LEU A 418 14.63 -32.58 5.77
CA LEU A 418 14.48 -31.38 4.95
C LEU A 418 14.34 -31.69 3.46
N LEU A 419 15.12 -32.66 2.97
CA LEU A 419 15.13 -33.06 1.56
C LEU A 419 13.95 -33.97 1.17
N THR A 420 13.28 -34.58 2.15
CA THR A 420 12.19 -35.56 1.90
C THR A 420 10.85 -35.06 2.44
N CYS A 421 10.50 -35.39 3.68
CA CYS A 421 9.17 -35.22 4.27
C CYS A 421 8.76 -33.75 4.46
N LYS A 422 9.71 -32.81 4.56
CA LYS A 422 9.42 -31.36 4.56
C LYS A 422 9.30 -30.76 3.16
N SER A 423 9.62 -31.52 2.12
CA SER A 423 9.64 -31.08 0.73
C SER A 423 8.63 -31.88 -0.11
N ASP A 424 9.09 -32.90 -0.83
CA ASP A 424 8.42 -33.55 -1.96
C ASP A 424 8.12 -35.03 -1.75
N ASP A 425 8.41 -35.62 -0.59
CA ASP A 425 7.89 -36.94 -0.22
C ASP A 425 6.40 -36.84 0.16
N VAL A 426 5.54 -37.20 -0.80
CA VAL A 426 4.07 -37.08 -0.69
C VAL A 426 3.50 -37.98 0.41
N ALA A 427 4.03 -39.19 0.55
CA ALA A 427 3.55 -40.14 1.55
C ALA A 427 4.12 -39.78 2.93
N GLY A 428 5.42 -39.49 3.00
CA GLY A 428 6.11 -39.13 4.24
C GLY A 428 5.59 -37.84 4.85
N ARG A 429 5.29 -36.80 4.07
CA ARG A 429 4.74 -35.53 4.61
C ARG A 429 3.37 -35.69 5.28
N SER A 430 2.57 -36.66 4.84
CA SER A 430 1.26 -36.92 5.43
C SER A 430 1.41 -37.71 6.73
N LYS A 431 2.28 -38.74 6.72
CA LYS A 431 2.61 -39.54 7.90
C LYS A 431 3.27 -38.70 8.99
N ILE A 432 4.24 -37.84 8.66
CA ILE A 432 4.94 -37.00 9.65
C ILE A 432 3.98 -36.02 10.33
N TYR A 433 3.00 -35.49 9.60
CA TYR A 433 1.97 -34.64 10.19
C TYR A 433 1.12 -35.41 11.20
N GLU A 434 0.66 -36.60 10.83
CA GLU A 434 -0.13 -37.47 11.70
C GLU A 434 0.64 -37.88 12.95
N THR A 435 1.92 -38.24 12.81
CA THR A 435 2.77 -38.65 13.94
C THR A 435 3.04 -37.48 14.89
N ILE A 436 3.30 -36.28 14.36
CA ILE A 436 3.43 -35.05 15.16
C ILE A 436 2.15 -34.77 15.95
N VAL A 437 0.96 -34.89 15.32
CA VAL A 437 -0.33 -34.70 16.01
C VAL A 437 -0.56 -35.75 17.09
N LYS A 438 -0.11 -37.00 16.86
CA LYS A 438 -0.18 -38.10 17.84
C LYS A 438 0.90 -38.02 18.93
N GLY A 439 1.88 -37.13 18.80
CA GLY A 439 3.02 -37.03 19.73
C GLY A 439 4.02 -38.18 19.61
N VAL A 440 4.04 -38.90 18.48
CA VAL A 440 5.01 -39.97 18.19
C VAL A 440 6.06 -39.41 17.24
N SER A 441 7.34 -39.60 17.55
CA SER A 441 8.44 -39.05 16.75
C SER A 441 9.10 -40.07 15.80
N ASN A 442 8.55 -41.27 15.69
CA ASN A 442 9.12 -42.30 14.82
C ASN A 442 8.54 -42.20 13.40
N PHE A 443 9.38 -41.85 12.43
CA PHE A 443 9.02 -41.89 11.01
C PHE A 443 10.24 -42.22 10.17
N GLU A 444 10.01 -42.95 9.09
CA GLU A 444 11.03 -43.27 8.09
C GLU A 444 10.71 -42.48 6.82
N PRO A 445 11.65 -41.65 6.33
CA PRO A 445 11.50 -40.95 5.06
C PRO A 445 11.42 -41.90 3.87
N GLY A 446 10.61 -41.55 2.88
CA GLY A 446 10.57 -42.21 1.59
C GLY A 446 11.52 -41.59 0.56
N ILE A 447 11.30 -41.94 -0.71
CA ILE A 447 12.06 -41.40 -1.85
C ILE A 447 11.43 -40.06 -2.26
N PRO A 448 12.24 -39.00 -2.48
CA PRO A 448 11.77 -37.73 -3.03
C PRO A 448 11.11 -37.87 -4.40
N GLU A 449 9.99 -37.16 -4.63
CA GLU A 449 9.33 -37.19 -5.93
C GLU A 449 10.18 -36.53 -7.03
N SER A 450 11.01 -35.54 -6.70
CA SER A 450 11.97 -34.96 -7.65
C SER A 450 12.94 -36.00 -8.23
N PHE A 451 13.34 -37.00 -7.45
CA PHE A 451 14.17 -38.10 -7.93
C PHE A 451 13.39 -39.01 -8.89
N ASN A 452 12.13 -39.33 -8.57
CA ASN A 452 11.26 -40.09 -9.46
C ASN A 452 11.05 -39.38 -10.80
N VAL A 453 10.81 -38.07 -10.76
CA VAL A 453 10.68 -37.23 -11.97
C VAL A 453 11.96 -37.31 -12.80
N LEU A 454 13.15 -37.17 -12.18
CA LEU A 454 14.42 -37.30 -12.88
C LEU A 454 14.58 -38.65 -13.58
N VAL A 455 14.28 -39.75 -12.88
CA VAL A 455 14.36 -41.10 -13.47
C VAL A 455 13.42 -41.22 -14.68
N ARG A 456 12.19 -40.70 -14.58
CA ARG A 456 11.24 -40.72 -15.69
C ARG A 456 11.66 -39.83 -16.86
N GLU A 457 12.29 -38.69 -16.58
CA GLU A 457 12.86 -37.81 -17.61
C GLU A 457 14.01 -38.50 -18.35
N LEU A 458 14.92 -39.19 -17.65
CA LEU A 458 15.99 -39.97 -18.27
C LEU A 458 15.44 -41.14 -19.12
N GLN A 459 14.46 -41.88 -18.59
CA GLN A 459 13.77 -42.94 -19.34
C GLN A 459 13.06 -42.42 -20.59
N SER A 460 12.52 -41.19 -20.54
CA SER A 460 11.89 -40.56 -21.71
C SER A 460 12.87 -40.22 -22.84
N LEU A 461 14.16 -40.12 -22.51
CA LEU A 461 15.27 -39.98 -23.49
C LEU A 461 15.74 -41.34 -24.05
N CYS A 462 15.01 -42.43 -23.75
CA CYS A 462 15.38 -43.80 -24.09
C CYS A 462 16.66 -44.28 -23.39
N LEU A 463 17.00 -43.73 -22.22
CA LEU A 463 18.04 -44.26 -21.35
C LEU A 463 17.43 -45.27 -20.39
N ASP A 464 18.04 -46.45 -20.28
CA ASP A 464 17.60 -47.45 -19.31
C ASP A 464 18.17 -47.11 -17.93
N VAL A 465 17.28 -46.82 -16.98
CA VAL A 465 17.64 -46.40 -15.61
C VAL A 465 16.73 -47.13 -14.65
N GLU A 466 17.31 -48.02 -13.85
CA GLU A 466 16.61 -48.84 -12.86
C GLU A 466 17.27 -48.72 -11.48
N LEU A 467 16.46 -48.90 -10.42
CA LEU A 467 16.96 -48.99 -9.05
C LEU A 467 17.23 -50.47 -8.75
N ILE A 468 18.49 -50.84 -8.66
CA ILE A 468 18.94 -52.20 -8.40
C ILE A 468 19.14 -52.38 -6.90
N THR A 469 18.68 -53.50 -6.34
CA THR A 469 19.00 -53.88 -4.95
C THR A 469 20.38 -54.55 -4.89
N GLU A 470 21.12 -54.40 -3.80
CA GLU A 470 22.51 -54.94 -3.70
C GLU A 470 22.61 -56.45 -4.05
N ASP A 471 21.54 -57.22 -3.83
CA ASP A 471 21.47 -58.65 -4.11
C ASP A 471 21.30 -58.99 -5.60
N GLU A 472 20.89 -58.03 -6.43
CA GLU A 472 20.63 -58.17 -7.87
C GLU A 472 21.80 -57.69 -8.74
N ILE A 473 22.86 -57.16 -8.12
CA ILE A 473 24.04 -56.67 -8.81
C ILE A 473 24.90 -57.87 -9.26
N ASP A 474 25.03 -58.07 -10.57
CA ASP A 474 25.96 -59.07 -11.11
C ASP A 474 27.41 -58.65 -10.78
N PRO A 475 28.19 -59.48 -10.05
CA PRO A 475 29.58 -59.17 -9.72
C PRO A 475 30.46 -58.90 -10.96
N GLU A 476 30.10 -59.44 -12.13
CA GLU A 476 30.84 -59.22 -13.39
C GLU A 476 30.61 -57.81 -13.96
N GLU A 477 29.43 -57.20 -13.77
CA GLU A 477 29.12 -55.85 -14.26
C GLU A 477 29.82 -54.75 -13.45
N VAL A 478 29.99 -54.95 -12.13
CA VAL A 478 30.73 -54.02 -11.26
C VAL A 478 32.23 -54.01 -11.59
N ALA A 479 32.77 -55.17 -11.98
CA ALA A 479 34.17 -55.32 -12.35
C ALA A 479 34.50 -54.69 -13.71
N ALA A 480 33.51 -54.51 -14.58
CA ALA A 480 33.71 -53.97 -15.93
C ALA A 480 34.10 -52.48 -15.93
N GLY A 481 33.73 -51.70 -14.91
CA GLY A 481 34.07 -50.27 -14.83
C GLY A 481 33.44 -49.43 -15.96
N VAL A 482 33.39 -48.11 -15.77
CA VAL A 482 32.77 -47.18 -16.75
C VAL A 482 33.51 -47.19 -18.10
N ASP A 483 34.79 -47.57 -18.10
CA ASP A 483 35.65 -47.59 -19.29
C ASP A 483 35.32 -48.74 -20.27
N ALA A 484 34.70 -49.83 -19.82
CA ALA A 484 34.35 -50.96 -20.71
C ALA A 484 32.96 -50.82 -21.37
N ILE A 485 32.08 -49.99 -20.80
CA ILE A 485 30.67 -49.88 -21.21
C ILE A 485 30.46 -48.73 -22.21
N VAL A 486 31.19 -47.63 -22.04
CA VAL A 486 31.21 -46.56 -23.05
C VAL A 486 32.36 -46.88 -23.99
N GLY A 487 32.07 -47.45 -25.17
CA GLY A 487 33.06 -47.69 -26.22
C GLY A 487 33.65 -46.38 -26.75
N VAL A 488 34.52 -45.75 -25.94
CA VAL A 488 35.34 -44.61 -26.32
C VAL A 488 36.73 -45.18 -26.61
N ASP A 489 37.04 -45.33 -27.89
CA ASP A 489 38.43 -45.43 -28.36
C ASP A 489 39.17 -44.10 -28.17
#